data_AF-F4PSR1-F1
#
_entry.id   AF-F4PSR1-F1
#
_cell.length_a   1.000
_cell.length_b   1.000
_cell.length_c   1.000
_cell.angle_alpha   90.00
_cell.angle_beta   90.00
_cell.angle_gamma   90.00
#
_symmetry.space_group_name_H-M   'P 1'
#
loop_
_entity.id
_entity.type
_entity.pdbx_description
1 polymer ?
#
loop_
_entity_poly.entity_id
_entity_poly.type
_entity_poly.pdbx_seq_one_letter_code
_entity_poly.pdbx_strand_id
1 'polypeptide(L)'
;MEIAKQTAQKATKYWNNIFFPNMQMTVIRKSFEQFPQTRKLEFRTSCDVGKLDIKGYMKSVYNVDVPKVNTLNVQGRVKRQGTKRAFRQKDWKKAIITVDPSDVQSLKR
;
A
#
# COMPACT_ATOMS: atom_id res chain seq x y z
N MET A 1 10.70 21.03 -29.79
CA MET A 1 10.92 19.57 -29.55
C MET A 1 10.73 19.15 -28.09
N GLU A 2 10.94 20.01 -27.09
CA GLU A 2 10.72 19.66 -25.67
C GLU A 2 9.26 19.42 -25.30
N ILE A 3 8.33 20.21 -25.84
CA ILE A 3 6.89 20.10 -25.54
C ILE A 3 6.34 18.74 -26.01
N ALA A 4 6.69 18.28 -27.21
CA ALA A 4 6.27 16.97 -27.72
C ALA A 4 6.88 15.80 -26.92
N LYS A 5 8.15 15.92 -26.47
CA LYS A 5 8.79 14.94 -25.58
C LYS A 5 8.08 14.89 -24.21
N GLN A 6 7.68 16.03 -23.66
CA GLN A 6 6.90 16.09 -22.41
C GLN A 6 5.49 15.50 -22.56
N THR A 7 4.79 15.77 -23.67
CA THR A 7 3.45 15.21 -23.91
C THR A 7 3.51 13.69 -24.12
N ALA A 8 4.50 13.19 -24.84
CA ALA A 8 4.73 11.76 -25.02
C ALA A 8 5.09 11.05 -23.70
N GLN A 9 5.99 11.64 -22.88
CA GLN A 9 6.31 11.14 -21.54
C GLN A 9 5.11 11.17 -20.59
N LYS A 10 4.26 12.21 -20.66
CA LYS A 10 3.00 12.27 -19.93
C LYS A 10 2.06 11.15 -20.37
N ALA A 11 1.81 10.99 -21.67
CA ALA A 11 0.94 9.96 -22.23
C ALA A 11 1.36 8.54 -21.83
N THR A 12 2.66 8.24 -21.88
CA THR A 12 3.18 6.93 -21.39
C THR A 12 3.00 6.76 -19.89
N LYS A 13 3.23 7.81 -19.09
CA LYS A 13 3.00 7.76 -17.63
C LYS A 13 1.52 7.49 -17.29
N TYR A 14 0.58 8.07 -18.04
CA TYR A 14 -0.86 7.81 -17.87
C TYR A 14 -1.23 6.38 -18.26
N TRP A 15 -0.72 5.87 -19.39
CA TRP A 15 -0.90 4.48 -19.81
C TRP A 15 -0.33 3.48 -18.80
N ASN A 16 0.87 3.73 -18.28
CA ASN A 16 1.50 2.86 -17.29
C ASN A 16 0.71 2.83 -15.97
N ASN A 17 0.17 3.96 -15.51
CA ASN A 17 -0.65 3.99 -14.29
C ASN A 17 -1.99 3.25 -14.42
N ILE A 18 -2.54 3.15 -15.64
CA ILE A 18 -3.84 2.52 -15.89
C ILE A 18 -3.68 1.01 -16.09
N PHE A 19 -2.72 0.58 -16.91
CA PHE A 19 -2.55 -0.84 -17.25
C PHE A 19 -1.58 -1.58 -16.32
N PHE A 20 -0.61 -0.86 -15.73
CA PHE A 20 0.44 -1.44 -14.89
C PHE A 20 0.69 -0.60 -13.62
N PRO A 21 -0.29 -0.54 -12.69
CA PRO A 21 -0.16 0.26 -11.49
C PRO A 21 1.04 -0.19 -10.63
N ASN A 22 2.00 0.73 -10.41
CA ASN A 22 3.14 0.50 -9.53
C ASN A 22 2.75 0.79 -8.05
N MET A 23 1.80 0.03 -7.53
CA MET A 23 1.39 0.13 -6.13
C MET A 23 1.99 -1.00 -5.31
N GLN A 24 2.92 -0.64 -4.43
CA GLN A 24 3.51 -1.58 -3.48
C GLN A 24 2.73 -1.57 -2.16
N MET A 25 2.33 -2.76 -1.70
CA MET A 25 1.78 -2.99 -0.38
C MET A 25 2.52 -4.13 0.29
N THR A 26 3.04 -3.89 1.50
CA THR A 26 3.75 -4.92 2.27
C THR A 26 3.00 -5.19 3.56
N VAL A 27 2.64 -6.45 3.83
CA VAL A 27 1.99 -6.82 5.09
C VAL A 27 2.95 -6.58 6.27
N ILE A 28 2.42 -6.05 7.36
CA ILE A 28 3.16 -5.91 8.61
C ILE A 28 3.09 -7.26 9.32
N ARG A 29 4.23 -7.92 9.57
CA ARG A 29 4.26 -9.30 10.12
C ARG A 29 3.37 -9.47 11.36
N LYS A 30 3.41 -8.52 12.30
CA LYS A 30 2.60 -8.55 13.52
C LYS A 30 1.08 -8.62 13.25
N SER A 31 0.61 -8.03 12.16
CA SER A 31 -0.83 -8.07 11.84
C SER A 31 -1.29 -9.46 11.41
N PHE A 32 -0.40 -10.25 10.80
CA PHE A 32 -0.74 -11.61 10.40
C PHE A 32 -1.02 -12.50 11.62
N GLU A 33 -0.22 -12.37 12.69
CA GLU A 33 -0.43 -13.10 13.94
C GLU A 33 -1.74 -12.72 14.63
N GLN A 34 -2.13 -11.43 14.56
CA GLN A 34 -3.35 -10.91 15.18
C GLN A 34 -4.61 -11.11 14.34
N PHE A 35 -4.45 -11.56 13.08
CA PHE A 35 -5.53 -11.69 12.12
C PHE A 35 -6.66 -12.62 12.58
N PRO A 36 -6.39 -13.82 13.15
CA PRO A 36 -7.46 -14.75 13.54
C PRO A 36 -8.46 -14.16 14.54
N GLN A 37 -7.98 -13.28 15.42
CA GLN A 37 -8.80 -12.64 16.45
C GLN A 37 -9.46 -11.36 15.95
N THR A 38 -8.71 -10.51 15.26
CA THR A 38 -9.16 -9.15 14.92
C THR A 38 -9.80 -9.02 13.54
N ARG A 39 -9.55 -9.99 12.64
CA ARG A 39 -9.93 -9.97 11.22
C ARG A 39 -9.45 -8.72 10.47
N LYS A 40 -8.34 -8.15 10.94
CA LYS A 40 -7.72 -6.95 10.39
C LYS A 40 -6.31 -7.28 9.93
N LEU A 41 -5.97 -6.86 8.72
CA LEU A 41 -4.61 -6.90 8.21
C LEU A 41 -4.06 -5.48 8.13
N GLU A 42 -2.80 -5.31 8.53
CA GLU A 42 -2.11 -4.04 8.40
C GLU A 42 -1.08 -4.11 7.27
N PHE A 43 -1.13 -3.13 6.39
CA PHE A 43 -0.22 -2.99 5.28
C PHE A 43 0.54 -1.67 5.38
N ARG A 44 1.80 -1.71 4.96
CA ARG A 44 2.59 -0.53 4.62
C ARG A 44 2.41 -0.23 3.14
N THR A 45 1.92 0.97 2.83
CA THR A 45 1.75 1.48 1.47
C THR A 45 2.40 2.86 1.31
N SER A 46 2.47 3.37 0.08
CA SER A 46 2.93 4.73 -0.21
C SER A 46 1.91 5.79 0.24
N CYS A 47 2.38 6.99 0.56
CA CYS A 47 1.52 8.08 1.02
C CYS A 47 0.52 8.57 -0.03
N ASP A 48 0.81 8.33 -1.32
CA ASP A 48 0.01 8.84 -2.43
C ASP A 48 -1.29 8.05 -2.66
N VAL A 49 -1.41 6.86 -2.06
CA VAL A 49 -2.50 5.91 -2.30
C VAL A 49 -3.77 6.24 -1.50
N GLY A 50 -4.93 6.28 -2.17
CA GLY A 50 -6.23 6.51 -1.56
C GLY A 50 -6.90 5.24 -1.02
N LYS A 51 -8.00 5.40 -0.27
CA LYS A 51 -8.81 4.26 0.23
C LYS A 51 -9.49 3.47 -0.90
N LEU A 52 -9.93 4.18 -1.95
CA LEU A 52 -10.58 3.58 -3.11
C LEU A 52 -9.61 2.71 -3.90
N ASP A 53 -8.38 3.19 -4.10
CA ASP A 53 -7.31 2.44 -4.78
C ASP A 53 -6.98 1.16 -4.05
N ILE A 54 -6.89 1.21 -2.71
CA ILE A 54 -6.64 0.01 -1.88
C ILE A 54 -7.75 -1.01 -2.05
N LYS A 55 -9.02 -0.58 -2.02
CA LYS A 55 -10.17 -1.48 -2.23
C LYS A 55 -10.13 -2.10 -3.62
N GLY A 56 -9.91 -1.29 -4.66
CA GLY A 56 -9.83 -1.75 -6.05
C GLY A 56 -8.69 -2.74 -6.26
N TYR A 57 -7.53 -2.51 -5.65
CA TYR A 57 -6.38 -3.41 -5.74
C TYR A 57 -6.59 -4.73 -5.02
N MET A 58 -7.16 -4.71 -3.82
CA MET A 58 -7.46 -5.95 -3.08
C MET A 58 -8.46 -6.82 -3.85
N LYS A 59 -9.47 -6.19 -4.47
CA LYS A 59 -10.43 -6.88 -5.32
C LYS A 59 -9.82 -7.39 -6.63
N SER A 60 -9.02 -6.59 -7.32
CA SER A 60 -8.51 -6.93 -8.65
C SER A 60 -7.34 -7.92 -8.61
N VAL A 61 -6.44 -7.78 -7.64
CA VAL A 61 -5.21 -8.59 -7.55
C VAL A 61 -5.42 -9.84 -6.70
N TYR A 62 -6.14 -9.71 -5.59
CA TYR A 62 -6.31 -10.82 -4.63
C TYR A 62 -7.72 -11.41 -4.64
N ASN A 63 -8.68 -10.81 -5.36
CA ASN A 63 -10.08 -11.23 -5.37
C ASN A 63 -10.69 -11.32 -3.97
N VAL A 64 -10.33 -10.36 -3.11
CA VAL A 64 -10.83 -10.26 -1.73
C VAL A 64 -11.79 -9.09 -1.62
N ASP A 65 -12.96 -9.31 -1.03
CA ASP A 65 -13.87 -8.22 -0.71
C ASP A 65 -13.46 -7.53 0.60
N VAL A 66 -13.53 -6.20 0.54
CA VAL A 66 -13.02 -5.33 1.61
C VAL A 66 -14.14 -4.41 2.08
N PRO A 67 -14.81 -4.78 3.19
CA PRO A 67 -15.90 -3.96 3.73
C PRO A 67 -15.37 -2.60 4.18
N LYS A 68 -14.23 -2.59 4.90
CA LYS A 68 -13.71 -1.37 5.55
C LYS A 68 -12.20 -1.22 5.41
N VAL A 69 -11.80 0.01 5.06
CA VAL A 69 -10.39 0.44 5.02
C VAL A 69 -10.21 1.65 5.93
N ASN A 70 -9.29 1.52 6.87
CA ASN A 70 -8.79 2.58 7.73
C ASN A 70 -7.36 2.91 7.31
N THR A 71 -6.99 4.19 7.29
CA THR A 71 -5.66 4.64 6.86
C THR A 71 -5.07 5.62 7.85
N LEU A 72 -3.77 5.55 8.08
CA LEU A 72 -3.01 6.44 8.94
C LEU A 72 -1.72 6.85 8.21
N ASN A 73 -1.37 8.13 8.24
CA ASN A 73 -0.07 8.58 7.72
C ASN A 73 0.98 8.41 8.83
N VAL A 74 2.04 7.65 8.55
CA VAL A 74 3.12 7.37 9.49
C VAL A 74 4.37 8.09 9.04
N GLN A 75 4.86 8.97 9.90
CA GLN A 75 6.11 9.67 9.70
C GLN A 75 7.30 8.70 9.76
N GLY A 76 8.23 8.83 8.82
CA GLY A 76 9.45 8.05 8.79
C GLY A 76 10.31 8.31 10.02
N ARG A 77 10.87 7.24 10.59
CA ARG A 77 11.74 7.33 11.77
C ARG A 77 13.02 8.07 11.41
N VAL A 78 13.39 9.05 12.24
CA VAL A 78 14.69 9.71 12.15
C VAL A 78 15.73 8.79 12.78
N LYS A 79 16.82 8.54 12.06
CA LYS A 79 17.96 7.72 12.51
C LYS A 79 19.24 8.53 12.40
N ARG A 80 20.15 8.29 13.34
CA ARG A 80 21.54 8.75 13.31
C ARG A 80 22.43 7.51 13.38
N GLN A 81 23.19 7.26 12.33
CA GLN A 81 24.09 6.12 12.26
C GLN A 81 25.51 6.65 12.16
N GLY A 82 26.16 6.83 13.31
CA GLY A 82 27.58 7.24 13.44
C GLY A 82 27.97 8.59 12.81
N THR A 83 27.04 9.31 12.16
CA THR A 83 27.30 10.52 11.38
C THR A 83 26.65 11.74 12.04
N LYS A 84 27.27 12.92 11.92
CA LYS A 84 26.72 14.20 12.44
C LYS A 84 25.34 14.54 11.85
N ARG A 85 25.03 14.07 10.64
CA ARG A 85 23.77 14.35 9.93
C ARG A 85 22.74 13.27 10.25
N ALA A 86 21.53 13.70 10.63
CA ALA A 86 20.38 12.81 10.80
C ALA A 86 19.77 12.48 9.43
N PHE A 87 19.41 11.22 9.21
CA PHE A 87 18.64 10.78 8.05
C PHE A 87 17.23 10.38 8.50
N ARG A 88 16.23 10.72 7.70
CA ARG A 88 14.84 10.33 7.94
C ARG A 88 14.45 9.25 6.93
N GLN A 89 13.91 8.14 7.42
CA GLN A 89 13.33 7.12 6.55
C GLN A 89 12.15 7.69 5.77
N LYS A 90 11.82 7.10 4.62
CA LYS A 90 10.65 7.54 3.83
C LYS A 90 9.36 7.39 4.63
N ASP A 91 8.54 8.43 4.59
CA ASP A 91 7.18 8.42 5.11
C ASP A 91 6.34 7.38 4.39
N TRP A 92 5.39 6.81 5.11
CA TRP A 92 4.55 5.76 4.58
C TRP A 92 3.16 5.84 5.17
N LYS A 93 2.20 5.21 4.50
CA LYS A 93 0.83 5.13 4.95
C LYS A 93 0.57 3.72 5.47
N LYS A 94 0.03 3.62 6.69
CA LYS A 94 -0.49 2.38 7.24
C LYS A 94 -1.94 2.22 6.78
N ALA A 95 -2.23 1.11 6.12
CA ALA A 95 -3.58 0.72 5.76
C ALA A 95 -4.01 -0.44 6.65
N ILE A 96 -5.07 -0.25 7.44
CA ILE A 96 -5.72 -1.28 8.24
C ILE A 96 -6.96 -1.70 7.46
N ILE A 97 -6.97 -2.95 7.03
CA ILE A 97 -7.98 -3.52 6.13
C ILE A 97 -8.75 -4.55 6.93
N THR A 98 -10.06 -4.37 7.02
CA THR A 98 -10.97 -5.41 7.50
C THR A 98 -11.32 -6.29 6.32
N VAL A 99 -11.13 -7.59 6.47
CA VAL A 99 -11.41 -8.60 5.45
C VAL A 99 -12.68 -9.34 5.81
N ASP A 100 -13.49 -9.71 4.82
CA ASP A 100 -14.67 -10.51 5.07
C ASP A 100 -14.32 -11.96 5.47
N PRO A 101 -15.11 -12.58 6.37
CA PRO A 101 -14.81 -13.91 6.90
C PRO A 101 -14.82 -15.01 5.85
N SER A 102 -15.59 -14.83 4.78
CA SER A 102 -15.80 -15.83 3.72
C SER A 102 -14.57 -16.01 2.83
N ASP A 103 -13.79 -14.95 2.64
CA ASP A 103 -12.68 -14.93 1.67
C ASP A 103 -11.38 -15.50 2.25
N VAL A 104 -11.27 -15.55 3.58
CA VAL A 104 -10.08 -16.09 4.22
C VAL A 104 -10.27 -17.58 4.44
N GLN A 105 -10.03 -18.34 3.37
CA GLN A 105 -9.75 -19.76 3.54
C GLN A 105 -8.55 -19.89 4.47
N SER A 106 -8.73 -20.64 5.55
CA SER A 106 -7.62 -20.98 6.44
C SER A 106 -6.57 -21.63 5.57
N LEU A 107 -5.38 -21.02 5.50
CA LEU A 107 -4.20 -21.68 4.96
C LEU A 107 -3.92 -22.86 5.88
N LYS A 108 -4.58 -23.99 5.63
CA LYS A 108 -4.13 -25.29 6.07
C LYS A 108 -2.79 -25.46 5.40
N ARG A 109 -1.73 -25.25 6.18
CA ARG A 109 -0.43 -25.82 5.84
C ARG A 109 -0.55 -27.34 5.82
#